data_AF-A0A8X6WEQ8-F1
#
_entry.id   AF-A0A8X6WEQ8-F1
#
_cell.length_a   1.000
_cell.length_b   1.000
_cell.length_c   1.000
_cell.angle_alpha   90.00
_cell.angle_beta   90.00
_cell.angle_gamma   90.00
#
_symmetry.space_group_name_H-M   'P 1'
#
loop_
_entity.id
_entity.type
_entity.pdbx_description
1 polymer ?
#
loop_
_entity_poly.entity_id
_entity_poly.type
_entity_poly.pdbx_seq_one_letter_code
_entity_poly.pdbx_strand_id
1 'polypeptide(L)'
;MRVKTPDLEENVTLSNHCAGEVLLETLQVDIKAGGKTRRVRALIGSGSLRSYLLKKTAQEMNLRSVEMKIIIHSVFGGSTLQKDDHRLYEITLQNVNSGYSFDIPVLDQPIICGKIPRINKGIWE
;
A
#
# COMPACT_ATOMS: atom_id res chain seq x y z
N MET A 1 -43.83 22.38 -2.91
CA MET A 1 -42.83 22.59 -1.83
C MET A 1 -41.53 21.94 -2.25
N ARG A 2 -40.47 22.73 -2.49
CA ARG A 2 -39.11 22.19 -2.70
C ARG A 2 -38.60 21.67 -1.36
N VAL A 3 -38.30 20.38 -1.30
CA VAL A 3 -37.56 19.78 -0.19
C VAL A 3 -36.14 20.32 -0.29
N LYS A 4 -35.70 21.08 0.73
CA LYS A 4 -34.30 21.42 0.91
C LYS A 4 -33.60 20.17 1.46
N THR A 5 -32.79 19.52 0.64
CA THR A 5 -31.75 18.61 1.12
C THR A 5 -30.72 19.43 1.89
N PRO A 6 -30.40 19.11 3.16
CA PRO A 6 -29.29 19.74 3.84
C PRO A 6 -27.99 19.39 3.12
N ASP A 7 -27.11 20.38 2.99
CA ASP A 7 -25.78 20.26 2.42
C ASP A 7 -25.02 19.11 3.10
N LEU A 8 -24.35 18.29 2.28
CA LEU A 8 -23.47 17.21 2.74
C LEU A 8 -22.35 17.85 3.58
N GLU A 9 -22.39 17.64 4.90
CA GLU A 9 -21.28 18.00 5.78
C GLU A 9 -19.99 17.30 5.34
N GLU A 10 -18.90 18.07 5.35
CA GLU A 10 -17.55 17.62 5.09
C GLU A 10 -17.20 16.48 6.06
N ASN A 11 -16.99 15.27 5.52
CA ASN A 11 -16.55 14.14 6.32
C ASN A 11 -15.13 14.40 6.85
N VAL A 12 -15.03 14.74 8.14
CA VAL A 12 -13.75 14.82 8.86
C VAL A 12 -13.12 13.44 8.86
N THR A 13 -12.11 13.26 8.01
CA THR A 13 -11.27 12.06 8.05
C THR A 13 -10.53 12.06 9.38
N LEU A 14 -10.63 10.99 10.17
CA LEU A 14 -9.84 10.79 11.40
C LEU A 14 -8.37 10.48 11.07
N SER A 15 -7.80 11.19 10.09
CA SER A 15 -6.38 11.19 9.81
C SER A 15 -5.68 11.88 10.97
N ASN A 16 -4.62 11.27 11.50
CA ASN A 16 -3.71 11.96 12.41
C ASN A 16 -3.11 13.18 11.68
N HIS A 17 -3.71 14.35 11.90
CA HIS A 17 -3.23 15.60 11.35
C HIS A 17 -2.07 16.09 12.23
N CYS A 18 -0.86 15.66 11.90
CA CYS A 18 0.34 16.22 12.49
C CYS A 18 0.77 17.45 11.67
N ALA A 19 0.93 18.60 12.32
CA ALA A 19 1.45 19.82 11.66
C ALA A 19 2.98 19.79 11.45
N GLY A 20 3.67 18.77 11.97
CA GLY A 20 5.12 18.59 11.85
C GLY A 20 5.51 17.52 10.82
N GLU A 21 6.81 17.40 10.58
CA GLU A 21 7.35 16.31 9.76
C GLU A 21 7.13 14.96 10.45
N VAL A 22 6.66 13.97 9.70
CA VAL A 22 6.45 12.61 10.18
C VAL A 22 7.41 11.68 9.45
N LEU A 23 8.11 10.84 10.21
CA LEU A 23 8.97 9.80 9.65
C LEU A 23 8.14 8.53 9.41
N LEU A 24 8.20 8.02 8.18
CA LEU A 24 7.55 6.78 7.79
C LEU A 24 8.57 5.66 7.70
N GLU A 25 8.29 4.56 8.40
CA GLU A 25 9.15 3.39 8.38
C GLU A 25 9.08 2.69 7.02
N THR A 26 10.23 2.45 6.41
CA THR A 26 10.31 1.75 5.13
C THR A 26 11.43 0.72 5.14
N LEU A 27 11.22 -0.40 4.45
CA LEU A 27 12.21 -1.46 4.29
C LEU A 27 12.61 -1.59 2.82
N GLN A 28 13.89 -1.85 2.58
CA GLN A 28 14.35 -2.29 1.26
C GLN A 28 14.31 -3.82 1.22
N VAL A 29 13.57 -4.36 0.26
CA VAL A 29 13.35 -5.81 0.11
C VAL A 29 13.39 -6.18 -1.36
N ASP A 30 13.71 -7.44 -1.63
CA ASP A 30 13.63 -8.01 -2.97
C ASP A 30 12.33 -8.84 -3.08
N ILE A 31 11.54 -8.58 -4.13
CA ILE A 31 10.37 -9.39 -4.48
C ILE A 31 10.76 -10.39 -5.56
N LYS A 32 10.37 -11.66 -5.39
CA LYS A 32 10.60 -12.73 -6.36
C LYS A 32 9.29 -13.35 -6.80
N ALA A 33 9.12 -13.49 -8.10
CA ALA A 33 8.00 -14.21 -8.70
C ALA A 33 8.29 -14.51 -10.18
N GLY A 34 7.86 -15.68 -10.67
CA GLY A 34 8.01 -16.06 -12.07
C GLY A 34 9.45 -16.02 -12.58
N GLY A 35 10.42 -16.41 -11.73
CA GLY A 35 11.85 -16.38 -12.05
C GLY A 35 12.49 -14.99 -12.10
N LYS A 36 11.72 -13.92 -11.82
CA LYS A 36 12.21 -12.54 -11.79
C LYS A 36 12.39 -12.08 -10.37
N THR A 37 13.40 -11.23 -10.16
CA THR A 37 13.66 -10.55 -8.90
C THR A 37 13.63 -9.05 -9.12
N ARG A 38 13.04 -8.30 -8.18
CA ARG A 38 13.08 -6.84 -8.21
C ARG A 38 13.26 -6.27 -6.81
N ARG A 39 14.17 -5.30 -6.70
CA ARG A 39 14.33 -4.52 -5.48
C ARG A 39 13.24 -3.47 -5.38
N VAL A 40 12.56 -3.41 -4.24
CA VAL A 40 11.50 -2.44 -3.94
C VAL A 40 11.71 -1.83 -2.57
N ARG A 41 11.00 -0.73 -2.33
CA ARG A 41 10.82 -0.15 -1.00
C ARG A 41 9.42 -0.48 -0.52
N ALA A 42 9.32 -1.18 0.61
CA ALA A 42 8.07 -1.44 1.29
C ALA A 42 7.83 -0.36 2.35
N LEU A 43 6.62 0.18 2.40
CA LEU A 43 6.14 1.05 3.48
C LEU A 43 5.52 0.15 4.56
N ILE A 44 5.93 0.32 5.81
CA ILE A 44 5.36 -0.44 6.92
C ILE A 44 4.14 0.31 7.45
N GLY A 45 2.95 -0.20 7.12
CA GLY A 45 1.67 0.35 7.57
C GLY A 45 0.97 -0.61 8.52
N SER A 46 1.20 -0.46 9.82
CA SER A 46 0.56 -1.31 10.86
C SER A 46 -0.97 -1.21 10.86
N GLY A 47 -1.53 -0.11 10.36
CA GLY A 47 -2.97 0.06 10.17
C GLY A 47 -3.54 -0.61 8.92
N SER A 48 -2.71 -1.22 8.06
CA SER A 48 -3.18 -1.91 6.86
C SER A 48 -3.50 -3.37 7.16
N LEU A 49 -4.73 -3.78 6.88
CA LEU A 49 -5.15 -5.18 7.04
C LEU A 49 -4.54 -6.11 6.00
N ARG A 50 -4.05 -5.56 4.87
CA ARG A 50 -3.51 -6.32 3.74
C ARG A 50 -2.20 -5.72 3.23
N SER A 51 -1.44 -6.55 2.55
CA SER A 51 -0.25 -6.10 1.82
C SER A 51 -0.61 -5.75 0.37
N TYR A 52 0.00 -4.68 -0.14
CA TYR A 52 -0.27 -4.17 -1.47
C TYR A 52 1.01 -4.03 -2.29
N LEU A 53 0.91 -4.30 -3.58
CA LEU A 53 1.96 -4.16 -4.57
C LEU A 53 1.56 -3.09 -5.57
N LEU A 54 2.49 -2.20 -5.92
CA LEU A 54 2.21 -1.19 -6.93
C LEU A 54 1.88 -1.88 -8.26
N LYS A 55 0.74 -1.52 -8.87
CA LYS A 55 0.27 -2.14 -10.12
C LYS A 55 1.31 -2.07 -11.24
N LYS A 56 1.99 -0.93 -11.34
CA LYS A 56 3.13 -0.72 -12.25
C LYS A 56 4.25 -1.75 -12.02
N THR A 57 4.57 -2.05 -10.76
CA THR A 57 5.60 -3.03 -10.42
C THR A 57 5.21 -4.44 -10.87
N ALA A 58 3.96 -4.84 -10.63
CA ALA A 58 3.44 -6.13 -11.08
C ALA A 58 3.45 -6.26 -12.62
N GLN A 59 3.08 -5.18 -13.32
CA GLN A 59 3.11 -5.11 -14.78
C GLN A 59 4.54 -5.20 -15.34
N GLU A 60 5.48 -4.42 -14.81
CA GLU A 60 6.88 -4.43 -15.26
C GLU A 60 7.56 -5.79 -15.00
N MET A 61 7.11 -6.53 -13.98
CA MET A 61 7.55 -7.89 -13.74
C MET A 61 6.76 -8.95 -14.53
N ASN A 62 5.71 -8.57 -15.29
CA ASN A 62 4.78 -9.48 -15.95
C ASN A 62 4.23 -10.58 -15.01
N LEU A 63 3.84 -10.19 -13.79
CA LEU A 63 3.28 -11.14 -12.83
C LEU A 63 1.94 -11.66 -13.32
N ARG A 64 1.70 -12.97 -13.14
CA ARG A 64 0.39 -13.58 -13.38
C ARG A 64 -0.40 -13.50 -12.09
N SER A 65 -1.59 -12.92 -12.15
CA SER A 65 -2.50 -12.89 -11.00
C SER A 65 -3.07 -14.28 -10.74
N VAL A 66 -3.17 -14.65 -9.47
CA VAL A 66 -3.83 -15.88 -9.02
C VAL A 66 -5.33 -15.75 -9.19
N GLU A 67 -5.89 -14.61 -8.79
CA GLU A 67 -7.33 -14.33 -8.85
C GLU A 67 -7.60 -12.82 -8.86
N MET A 68 -8.86 -12.45 -9.06
CA MET A 68 -9.38 -11.09 -8.89
C MET A 68 -10.24 -11.04 -7.62
N LYS A 69 -10.02 -10.03 -6.78
CA LYS A 69 -10.76 -9.79 -5.53
C LYS A 69 -11.42 -8.43 -5.55
N ILE A 70 -12.70 -8.40 -5.19
CA ILE A 70 -13.40 -7.17 -4.86
C ILE A 70 -13.11 -6.88 -3.39
N ILE A 71 -12.43 -5.77 -3.10
CA ILE A 71 -12.15 -5.34 -1.73
C ILE A 71 -13.03 -4.15 -1.41
N ILE A 72 -13.66 -4.21 -0.25
CA ILE A 72 -14.40 -3.10 0.31
C ILE A 72 -13.50 -2.45 1.35
N HIS A 73 -13.01 -1.26 1.06
CA HIS A 73 -12.19 -0.49 2.00
C HIS A 73 -13.10 0.18 3.03
N SER A 74 -12.88 -0.15 4.31
CA SER A 74 -13.54 0.53 5.43
C SER A 74 -12.52 1.43 6.11
N VAL A 75 -12.81 2.73 6.17
CA VAL A 75 -11.98 3.70 6.90
C VAL A 75 -12.57 4.00 8.28
N PHE A 76 -11.71 4.41 9.20
CA PHE A 76 -12.13 4.90 10.52
C PHE A 76 -13.06 6.12 10.35
N GLY A 77 -14.19 6.12 11.05
CA GLY A 77 -15.21 7.17 10.94
C GLY A 77 -16.43 6.77 10.10
N GLY A 78 -16.47 5.57 9.53
CA GLY A 78 -17.69 4.97 8.98
C GLY A 78 -18.14 5.50 7.62
N SER A 79 -17.40 6.40 6.98
CA SER A 79 -17.72 6.92 5.65
C SER A 79 -16.95 6.20 4.53
N THR A 80 -17.65 5.96 3.42
CA THR A 80 -17.20 5.38 2.13
C THR A 80 -16.67 3.94 2.18
N LEU A 81 -17.56 3.00 1.84
CA LEU A 81 -17.19 1.66 1.38
C LEU A 81 -16.75 1.76 -0.10
N GLN A 82 -15.47 2.05 -0.35
CA GLN A 82 -14.97 2.00 -1.72
C GLN A 82 -14.81 0.54 -2.13
N LYS A 83 -15.53 0.13 -3.17
CA LYS A 83 -15.40 -1.19 -3.78
C LYS A 83 -14.41 -1.10 -4.93
N ASP A 84 -13.27 -1.75 -4.77
CA ASP A 84 -12.22 -1.77 -5.77
C ASP A 84 -11.91 -3.20 -6.20
N ASP A 85 -11.69 -3.38 -7.50
CA ASP A 85 -11.23 -4.63 -8.09
C ASP A 85 -9.70 -4.68 -8.02
N HIS A 86 -9.19 -5.69 -7.32
CA HIS A 86 -7.76 -5.93 -7.14
C HIS A 86 -7.37 -7.28 -7.72
N ARG A 87 -6.21 -7.37 -8.36
CA ARG A 87 -5.56 -8.63 -8.70
C ARG A 87 -4.73 -9.11 -7.53
N LEU A 88 -4.89 -10.37 -7.16
CA LEU A 88 -4.06 -11.03 -6.16
C LEU A 88 -2.84 -11.66 -6.81
N TYR A 89 -1.67 -11.48 -6.20
CA TYR A 89 -0.43 -12.12 -6.58
C TYR A 89 0.17 -12.84 -5.38
N GLU A 90 0.75 -14.02 -5.64
CA GLU A 90 1.64 -14.68 -4.69
C GLU A 90 3.07 -14.32 -5.08
N ILE A 91 3.80 -13.75 -4.13
CA ILE A 91 5.20 -13.35 -4.31
C ILE A 91 6.02 -13.84 -3.12
N THR A 92 7.31 -14.05 -3.33
CA THR A 92 8.27 -14.24 -2.25
C THR A 92 8.89 -12.90 -1.90
N LEU A 93 8.78 -12.47 -0.65
CA LEU A 93 9.58 -11.38 -0.10
C LEU A 93 10.91 -11.93 0.41
N GLN A 94 12.00 -11.26 0.10
CA GLN A 94 13.34 -11.61 0.55
C GLN A 94 14.07 -10.39 1.09
N ASN A 95 14.83 -10.57 2.18
CA ASN A 95 15.74 -9.54 2.65
C ASN A 95 16.90 -9.33 1.67
N VAL A 96 17.52 -8.13 1.70
CA VAL A 96 18.60 -7.75 0.76
C VAL A 96 19.79 -8.74 0.76
N ASN A 97 20.07 -9.35 1.90
CA ASN A 97 21.18 -10.29 2.07
C ASN A 97 20.82 -11.74 1.74
N SER A 98 19.60 -12.00 1.26
CA SER A 98 19.09 -13.34 0.94
C SER A 98 19.05 -14.37 2.08
N GLY A 99 19.33 -13.97 3.32
CA GLY A 99 19.30 -14.85 4.49
C GLY A 99 17.89 -15.15 5.04
N TYR A 100 16.86 -14.44 4.60
CA TYR A 100 15.48 -14.64 5.04
C TYR A 100 14.50 -14.35 3.90
N SER A 101 13.55 -15.24 3.70
CA SER A 101 12.46 -15.08 2.75
C SER A 101 11.19 -15.77 3.21
N PHE A 102 10.05 -15.25 2.76
CA PHE A 102 8.75 -15.87 2.96
C PHE A 102 7.79 -15.48 1.83
N ASP A 103 6.83 -16.36 1.58
CA ASP A 103 5.78 -16.10 0.59
C ASP A 103 4.64 -15.29 1.21
N ILE A 104 4.08 -14.37 0.44
CA ILE A 104 3.01 -13.49 0.89
C ILE A 104 2.01 -13.21 -0.25
N PRO A 105 0.69 -13.20 0.04
CA PRO A 105 -0.31 -12.68 -0.86
C PRO A 105 -0.31 -11.14 -0.87
N VAL A 106 -0.26 -10.53 -2.06
CA VAL A 106 -0.34 -9.08 -2.25
C VAL A 106 -1.41 -8.71 -3.26
N LEU A 107 -2.14 -7.62 -2.99
CA LEU A 107 -3.11 -7.05 -3.92
C LEU A 107 -2.48 -5.93 -4.75
N ASP A 108 -2.79 -5.79 -6.04
CA ASP A 108 -2.34 -4.62 -6.78
C ASP A 108 -3.02 -3.33 -6.29
N GLN A 109 -2.29 -2.24 -6.27
CA GLN A 109 -2.86 -0.91 -6.06
C GLN A 109 -2.22 0.10 -7.00
N PRO A 110 -3.00 0.98 -7.68
CA PRO A 110 -2.43 1.98 -8.58
C PRO A 110 -1.48 2.96 -7.88
N ILE A 111 -1.81 3.33 -6.64
CA ILE A 111 -1.05 4.25 -5.79
C ILE A 111 -1.06 3.69 -4.36
N ILE A 112 0.12 3.45 -3.78
CA ILE A 112 0.25 3.02 -2.38
C ILE A 112 0.37 4.24 -1.46
N CYS A 113 1.26 5.17 -1.82
CA CYS A 113 1.48 6.41 -1.08
C CYS A 113 2.03 7.49 -2.01
N GLY A 114 2.04 8.74 -1.53
CA GLY A 114 2.78 9.83 -2.16
C GLY A 114 4.30 9.62 -2.12
N LYS A 115 5.06 10.55 -2.69
CA LYS A 115 6.52 10.50 -2.65
C LYS A 115 7.02 10.59 -1.22
N ILE A 116 7.69 9.54 -0.73
CA ILE A 116 8.38 9.54 0.57
C ILE A 116 9.87 9.80 0.32
N PRO A 117 10.39 11.01 0.65
CA PRO A 117 11.80 11.31 0.50
C PRO A 117 12.64 10.42 1.43
N ARG A 118 13.91 10.18 1.04
CA ARG A 118 14.88 9.61 1.99
C ARG A 118 15.22 10.70 2.99
N ILE A 119 15.35 10.32 4.26
CA ILE A 119 16.00 11.19 5.23
C ILE A 119 17.44 11.39 4.76
N ASN A 120 17.90 12.64 4.72
CA ASN A 120 19.30 12.93 4.42
C ASN A 120 20.19 12.28 5.49
N LYS A 121 21.44 11.97 5.15
CA LYS A 121 22.42 11.48 6.11
C LYS A 121 22.48 12.43 7.31
N GLY A 122 22.01 11.97 8.47
CA GLY A 122 22.10 12.69 9.73
C GLY A 122 23.33 12.26 10.52
N ILE A 123 23.51 12.81 11.71
CA ILE A 123 24.60 12.49 12.66
C ILE A 123 24.46 11.06 13.25
N TRP A 124 23.59 10.23 12.66
CA TRP A 124 23.21 8.90 13.13
C TRP A 124 23.75 7.78 12.22
N GLU A 125 24.59 8.12 11.23
CA GLU A 125 25.42 7.17 10.46
C GLU A 125 26.81 7.03 11.08
#